data_AF-A0A232FCE4-F1
#
_entry.id   AF-A0A232FCE4-F1
#
_cell.length_a   1.000
_cell.length_b   1.000
_cell.length_c   1.000
_cell.angle_alpha   90.00
_cell.angle_beta   90.00
_cell.angle_gamma   90.00
#
_symmetry.space_group_name_H-M   'P 1'
#
loop_
_entity.id
_entity.type
_entity.pdbx_description
1 polymer ?
#
loop_
_entity_poly.entity_id
_entity_poly.type
_entity_poly.pdbx_seq_one_letter_code
_entity_poly.pdbx_strand_id
1 'polypeptide(L)'
;MFLAVLLWGLLRHTTADSAPSHCYINVTRDISDNQPLLLRHNSSEFQYPRVQSPSSFELNAGKAELRVACPNDLLVVDGETLGIGSGFLKCHGGSNFGVAGSQVSTPFGRIGCTKPTMLVARVKRNNCPANKCMQVGFHMNVFTFLSVIDTIAYDTENRVPIWAHVKVVACIEGRQRSIIPSLTRFL
;
A
#
# COMPACT_ATOMS: atom_id res chain seq x y z
N MET A 1 43.54 23.94 54.20
CA MET A 1 42.14 24.40 54.03
C MET A 1 42.07 25.14 52.70
N PHE A 2 42.00 24.44 51.56
CA PHE A 2 40.80 23.90 50.90
C PHE A 2 39.68 24.94 50.72
N LEU A 3 39.54 25.48 49.51
CA LEU A 3 38.24 25.79 48.90
C LEU A 3 38.42 26.04 47.40
N ALA A 4 38.42 24.93 46.65
CA ALA A 4 38.18 24.93 45.21
C ALA A 4 36.68 25.12 45.00
N VAL A 5 36.28 26.28 44.47
CA VAL A 5 34.89 26.56 44.09
C VAL A 5 34.64 25.82 42.77
N LEU A 6 33.99 24.66 42.88
CA LEU A 6 33.47 23.89 41.76
C LEU A 6 32.35 24.68 41.06
N LEU A 7 32.71 25.36 39.97
CA LEU A 7 31.77 25.68 38.90
C LEU A 7 31.35 24.36 38.23
N TRP A 8 30.37 23.70 38.83
CA TRP A 8 29.57 22.71 38.12
C TRP A 8 28.70 23.44 37.10
N GLY A 9 29.26 23.60 35.91
CA GLY A 9 28.50 23.94 34.72
C GLY A 9 27.37 22.93 34.56
N LEU A 10 26.14 23.44 34.66
CA LEU A 10 24.92 22.78 34.23
C LEU A 10 25.02 22.54 32.71
N LEU A 11 25.74 21.50 32.31
CA LEU A 11 25.55 20.82 31.05
C LEU A 11 24.16 20.20 31.11
N ARG A 12 23.15 21.01 30.76
CA ARG A 12 21.86 20.49 30.31
C ARG A 12 22.18 19.60 29.12
N HIS A 13 22.25 18.29 29.35
CA HIS A 13 22.06 17.31 28.31
C HIS A 13 20.65 17.58 27.77
N THR A 14 20.55 18.39 26.72
CA THR A 14 19.49 18.19 25.74
C THR A 14 19.74 16.78 25.24
N THR A 15 19.04 15.80 25.82
CA THR A 15 18.84 14.52 25.17
C THR A 15 18.26 14.89 23.82
N ALA A 16 19.08 14.85 22.78
CA ALA A 16 18.59 14.84 21.42
C ALA A 16 17.71 13.59 21.38
N ASP A 17 16.39 13.78 21.51
CA ASP A 17 15.43 12.72 21.29
C ASP A 17 15.81 12.11 19.95
N SER A 18 16.34 10.89 20.01
CA SER A 18 16.79 10.18 18.82
C SER A 18 15.61 10.14 17.88
N ALA A 19 15.71 10.82 16.74
CA ALA A 19 14.63 10.87 15.77
C ALA A 19 14.12 9.44 15.52
N PRO A 20 12.81 9.20 15.56
CA PRO A 20 12.26 7.86 15.51
C PRO A 20 12.82 7.09 14.31
N SER A 21 13.46 5.94 14.58
CA SER A 21 14.16 5.14 13.58
C SER A 21 13.24 4.36 12.64
N HIS A 22 11.94 4.37 12.93
CA HIS A 22 10.91 3.65 12.20
C HIS A 22 9.73 4.55 11.87
N CYS A 23 9.03 4.20 10.79
CA CYS A 23 7.72 4.72 10.48
C CYS A 23 6.68 3.61 10.56
N TYR A 24 5.50 3.99 11.01
CA TYR A 24 4.36 3.08 11.10
C TYR A 24 3.23 3.56 10.21
N ILE A 25 2.67 2.64 9.42
CA ILE A 25 1.39 2.83 8.74
C ILE A 25 0.39 1.98 9.49
N ASN A 26 -0.51 2.61 10.24
CA ASN A 26 -1.59 1.92 10.91
C ASN A 26 -2.68 1.59 9.88
N VAL A 27 -2.94 0.31 9.69
CA VAL A 27 -3.77 -0.13 8.58
C VAL A 27 -5.27 0.17 8.80
N THR A 28 -5.71 0.34 10.05
CA THR A 28 -7.11 0.69 10.35
C THR A 28 -7.35 2.20 10.35
N ARG A 29 -6.32 3.00 10.67
CA ARG A 29 -6.42 4.45 10.83
C ARG A 29 -5.97 5.24 9.60
N ASP A 30 -4.85 4.84 8.99
CA ASP A 30 -4.16 5.65 7.99
C ASP A 30 -4.60 5.31 6.57
N ILE A 31 -5.46 4.31 6.40
CA ILE A 31 -6.01 3.88 5.11
C ILE A 31 -7.40 4.48 4.89
N SER A 32 -7.49 5.29 3.83
CA SER A 32 -8.72 5.96 3.36
C SER A 32 -9.30 5.30 2.10
N ASP A 33 -10.47 5.76 1.65
CA ASP A 33 -11.19 5.18 0.50
C ASP A 33 -10.42 5.34 -0.83
N ASN A 34 -9.66 6.42 -0.99
CA ASN A 34 -8.81 6.66 -2.16
C ASN A 34 -7.36 6.23 -1.92
N GLN A 35 -7.14 5.21 -1.09
CA GLN A 35 -5.78 4.74 -0.79
C GLN A 35 -5.05 4.26 -2.07
N PRO A 36 -3.74 4.50 -2.15
CA PRO A 36 -2.92 3.83 -3.16
C PRO A 36 -2.73 2.35 -2.79
N LEU A 37 -2.43 1.55 -3.81
CA LEU A 37 -1.94 0.19 -3.59
C LEU A 37 -0.56 0.21 -2.95
N LEU A 38 -0.37 -0.64 -1.95
CA LEU A 38 0.90 -0.86 -1.28
C LEU A 38 1.61 -2.05 -1.91
N LEU A 39 2.73 -1.78 -2.58
CA LEU A 39 3.49 -2.75 -3.36
C LEU A 39 4.90 -2.90 -2.79
N ARG A 40 5.48 -4.09 -2.98
CA ARG A 40 6.90 -4.32 -2.72
C ARG A 40 7.76 -3.37 -3.57
N HIS A 41 8.86 -2.90 -2.99
CA HIS A 41 9.75 -1.92 -3.61
C HIS A 41 10.14 -2.30 -5.06
N ASN A 42 10.66 -3.51 -5.27
CA ASN A 42 11.18 -3.96 -6.58
C ASN A 42 10.32 -5.03 -7.27
N SER A 43 9.03 -5.14 -6.94
CA SER A 43 8.16 -6.09 -7.63
C SER A 43 6.76 -5.52 -7.88
N SER A 44 6.02 -6.21 -8.74
CA SER A 44 4.58 -5.98 -8.94
C SER A 44 3.81 -6.99 -8.10
N GLU A 45 4.09 -6.98 -6.79
CA GLU A 45 3.39 -7.78 -5.80
C GLU A 45 2.92 -6.84 -4.69
N PHE A 46 1.75 -7.14 -4.12
CA PHE A 46 1.28 -6.46 -2.92
C PHE A 46 2.26 -6.67 -1.76
N GLN A 47 2.52 -5.60 -1.03
CA GLN A 47 3.16 -5.67 0.26
C GLN A 47 2.08 -5.84 1.33
N TYR A 48 2.30 -6.81 2.22
CA TYR A 48 1.43 -7.08 3.35
C TYR A 48 2.17 -6.77 4.65
N PRO A 49 1.45 -6.44 5.74
CA PRO A 49 2.05 -6.37 7.07
C PRO A 49 2.71 -7.71 7.44
N ARG A 50 3.65 -7.67 8.39
CA ARG A 50 4.27 -8.90 8.89
C ARG A 50 3.21 -9.69 9.66
N VAL A 51 3.31 -11.02 9.63
CA VAL A 51 2.36 -11.91 10.34
C VAL A 51 2.36 -11.63 11.84
N GLN A 52 3.49 -11.22 12.41
CA GLN A 52 3.64 -10.89 13.82
C GLN A 52 3.03 -9.52 14.18
N SER A 53 2.81 -8.64 13.20
CA SER A 53 2.26 -7.29 13.38
C SER A 53 1.24 -6.96 12.28
N PRO A 54 0.09 -7.66 12.24
CA PRO A 54 -0.85 -7.57 11.12
C PRO A 54 -1.57 -6.22 11.02
N SER A 55 -1.57 -5.44 12.10
CA SER A 55 -2.26 -4.13 12.20
C SER A 55 -1.44 -2.94 11.69
N SER A 56 -0.17 -3.14 11.33
CA SER A 56 0.70 -2.03 10.90
C SER A 56 1.79 -2.45 9.93
N PHE A 57 2.13 -1.59 8.98
CA PHE A 57 3.42 -1.68 8.29
C PHE A 57 4.48 -0.95 9.11
N GLU A 58 5.60 -1.62 9.37
CA GLU A 58 6.77 -1.02 10.00
C GLU A 58 7.87 -0.89 8.95
N LEU A 59 8.38 0.33 8.77
CA LEU A 59 9.36 0.69 7.75
C LEU A 59 10.57 1.35 8.41
N ASN A 60 11.77 1.02 7.94
CA ASN A 60 13.00 1.59 8.48
C ASN A 60 13.27 2.99 7.93
N ALA A 61 13.63 3.93 8.81
CA ALA A 61 14.00 5.29 8.41
C ALA A 61 15.15 5.30 7.40
N GLY A 62 15.04 6.19 6.40
CA GLY A 62 16.05 6.36 5.36
C GLY A 62 16.04 5.31 4.24
N LYS A 63 15.30 4.20 4.39
CA LYS A 63 15.19 3.15 3.36
C LYS A 63 13.87 3.27 2.60
N ALA A 64 13.93 2.98 1.30
CA ALA A 64 12.75 2.81 0.47
C ALA A 64 12.37 1.32 0.46
N GLU A 65 11.40 0.93 1.28
CA GLU A 65 10.98 -0.47 1.44
C GLU A 65 9.60 -0.73 0.82
N LEU A 66 8.88 0.33 0.44
CA LEU A 66 7.52 0.27 -0.08
C LEU A 66 7.37 1.15 -1.32
N ARG A 67 6.50 0.72 -2.23
CA ARG A 67 6.07 1.48 -3.39
C ARG A 67 4.56 1.70 -3.31
N VAL A 68 4.12 2.93 -3.51
CA VAL A 68 2.70 3.29 -3.63
C VAL A 68 2.31 3.38 -5.10
N ALA A 69 1.09 2.98 -5.45
CA ALA A 69 0.61 3.05 -6.83
C ALA A 69 -0.90 3.32 -6.92
N CYS A 70 -1.27 4.14 -7.89
CA CYS A 70 -2.62 4.47 -8.34
C CYS A 70 -2.81 3.96 -9.78
N PRO A 71 -3.25 2.70 -9.96
CA PRO A 71 -3.53 2.13 -11.28
C PRO A 71 -4.42 3.02 -12.16
N ASN A 72 -3.92 3.37 -13.35
CA ASN A 72 -4.57 4.26 -14.33
C ASN A 72 -4.96 5.64 -13.79
N ASP A 73 -4.29 6.11 -12.75
CA ASP A 73 -4.60 7.38 -12.11
C ASP A 73 -3.36 8.03 -11.49
N LEU A 74 -3.53 9.16 -10.80
CA LEU A 74 -2.42 9.96 -10.29
C LEU A 74 -2.33 9.91 -8.77
N LEU A 75 -1.10 9.92 -8.25
CA LEU A 75 -0.81 10.06 -6.83
C LEU A 75 -1.12 11.48 -6.36
N VAL A 76 -1.70 11.56 -5.17
CA VAL A 76 -1.95 12.78 -4.42
C VAL A 76 -1.15 12.74 -3.12
N VAL A 77 -0.46 13.82 -2.79
CA VAL A 77 0.28 13.97 -1.54
C VAL A 77 -0.08 15.29 -0.92
N ASP A 78 -0.67 15.26 0.28
CA ASP A 78 -1.12 16.45 1.01
C ASP A 78 -2.09 17.33 0.20
N GLY A 79 -2.92 16.71 -0.64
CA GLY A 79 -3.88 17.38 -1.52
C GLY A 79 -3.33 17.80 -2.88
N GLU A 80 -2.01 17.73 -3.09
CA GLU A 80 -1.38 18.07 -4.37
C GLU A 80 -1.21 16.84 -5.27
N THR A 81 -1.56 16.98 -6.55
CA THR A 81 -1.43 15.90 -7.54
C THR A 81 -0.01 15.89 -8.13
N LEU A 82 0.70 14.77 -8.06
CA LEU A 82 2.11 14.67 -8.47
C LEU A 82 2.32 14.40 -9.98
N GLY A 83 1.25 14.20 -10.75
CA GLY A 83 1.35 13.86 -12.19
C GLY A 83 1.93 12.47 -12.48
N ILE A 84 2.21 11.66 -11.45
CA ILE A 84 2.72 10.29 -11.53
C ILE A 84 1.75 9.32 -10.89
N GLY A 85 1.60 8.12 -11.45
CA GLY A 85 0.72 7.08 -10.92
C GLY A 85 1.39 6.10 -9.95
N SER A 86 2.71 6.17 -9.75
CA SER A 86 3.41 5.32 -8.77
C SER A 86 4.71 5.98 -8.32
N GLY A 87 5.08 5.77 -7.07
CA GLY A 87 6.28 6.36 -6.47
C GLY A 87 6.77 5.54 -5.28
N PHE A 88 8.07 5.66 -4.98
CA PHE A 88 8.66 5.03 -3.82
C PHE A 88 8.35 5.83 -2.56
N LEU A 89 8.02 5.11 -1.48
CA LEU A 89 7.79 5.68 -0.17
C LEU A 89 9.09 5.61 0.65
N LYS A 90 9.53 6.75 1.18
CA LYS A 90 10.68 6.86 2.07
C LYS A 90 10.22 7.23 3.47
N CYS A 91 10.64 6.45 4.45
CA CYS A 91 10.39 6.76 5.86
C CYS A 91 11.36 7.85 6.35
N HIS A 92 10.82 8.93 6.93
CA HIS A 92 11.60 9.99 7.58
C HIS A 92 11.58 9.92 9.12
N GLY A 93 10.82 9.00 9.68
CA GLY A 93 10.65 8.76 11.13
C GLY A 93 9.25 9.12 11.62
N GLY A 94 8.75 8.34 12.59
CA GLY A 94 7.47 8.59 13.26
C GLY A 94 6.28 8.20 12.37
N SER A 95 5.47 9.18 11.99
CA SER A 95 4.34 8.97 11.06
C SER A 95 4.58 9.57 9.67
N ASN A 96 5.74 10.20 9.43
CA ASN A 96 5.97 11.02 8.25
C ASN A 96 6.72 10.27 7.15
N PHE A 97 6.19 10.40 5.93
CA PHE A 97 6.70 9.76 4.73
C PHE A 97 6.92 10.77 3.61
N GLY A 98 8.00 10.57 2.85
CA GLY A 98 8.23 11.23 1.59
C GLY A 98 7.85 10.31 0.44
N VAL A 99 7.21 10.85 -0.60
CA VAL A 99 6.93 10.12 -1.85
C VAL A 99 7.87 10.66 -2.93
N ALA A 100 8.56 9.77 -3.64
CA ALA A 100 9.40 10.17 -4.76
C ALA A 100 8.60 11.00 -5.78
N GLY A 101 9.06 12.22 -6.09
CA GLY A 101 8.35 13.19 -6.92
C GLY A 101 7.64 14.31 -6.12
N SER A 102 7.51 14.16 -4.80
CA SER A 102 7.07 15.23 -3.89
C SER A 102 8.24 15.73 -3.03
N GLN A 103 8.21 17.03 -2.69
CA GLN A 103 9.13 17.64 -1.72
C GLN A 103 8.55 17.66 -0.29
N VAL A 104 7.30 17.22 -0.13
CA VAL A 104 6.58 17.26 1.14
C VAL A 104 6.75 15.94 1.88
N SER A 105 6.99 16.03 3.18
CA SER A 105 6.94 14.90 4.12
C SER A 105 5.62 14.97 4.88
N THR A 106 4.81 13.92 4.80
CA THR A 106 3.43 13.95 5.30
C THR A 106 3.02 12.61 5.93
N PRO A 107 2.02 12.59 6.84
CA PRO A 107 1.44 11.34 7.31
C PRO A 107 0.88 10.47 6.18
N PHE A 108 0.97 9.14 6.30
CA PHE A 108 0.50 8.23 5.25
C PHE A 108 -0.96 8.45 4.85
N GLY A 109 -1.84 8.79 5.81
CA GLY A 109 -3.26 9.07 5.53
C GLY A 109 -3.51 10.28 4.62
N ARG A 110 -2.48 11.08 4.30
CA ARG A 110 -2.54 12.18 3.32
C ARG A 110 -1.94 11.80 1.96
N ILE A 111 -1.60 10.53 1.76
CA ILE A 111 -1.11 9.97 0.50
C ILE A 111 -2.26 9.15 -0.10
N GLY A 112 -2.66 9.51 -1.32
CA GLY A 112 -3.87 9.00 -1.95
C GLY A 112 -3.73 8.86 -3.47
N CYS A 113 -4.84 8.48 -4.07
CA CYS A 113 -5.09 8.58 -5.50
C CYS A 113 -6.13 9.67 -5.78
N THR A 114 -6.09 10.27 -6.96
CA THR A 114 -7.12 11.24 -7.38
C THR A 114 -8.52 10.60 -7.48
N LYS A 115 -8.59 9.29 -7.72
CA LYS A 115 -9.78 8.46 -7.80
C LYS A 115 -9.54 7.12 -7.10
N PRO A 116 -10.61 6.45 -6.62
CA PRO A 116 -10.49 5.11 -6.08
C PRO A 116 -9.87 4.15 -7.08
N THR A 117 -8.99 3.28 -6.60
CA THR A 117 -8.41 2.25 -7.46
C THR A 117 -9.45 1.17 -7.77
N MET A 118 -9.78 0.98 -9.06
CA MET A 118 -10.82 0.04 -9.49
C MET A 118 -10.27 -1.31 -9.94
N LEU A 119 -10.85 -2.39 -9.44
CA LEU A 119 -10.62 -3.74 -9.96
C LEU A 119 -11.30 -3.93 -11.32
N VAL A 120 -10.63 -4.71 -12.17
CA VAL A 120 -11.17 -5.13 -13.46
C VAL A 120 -11.02 -6.63 -13.64
N ALA A 121 -11.96 -7.23 -14.36
CA ALA A 121 -11.88 -8.61 -14.78
C ALA A 121 -11.37 -8.69 -16.22
N ARG A 122 -10.45 -9.62 -16.49
CA ARG A 122 -9.99 -9.90 -17.86
C ARG A 122 -9.86 -11.39 -18.13
N VAL A 123 -10.00 -11.78 -19.39
CA VAL A 123 -9.82 -13.17 -19.82
C VAL A 123 -8.37 -13.60 -19.63
N LYS A 124 -8.18 -14.79 -19.07
CA LYS A 124 -6.87 -15.43 -18.89
C LYS A 124 -6.72 -16.53 -19.96
N ARG A 125 -5.70 -16.42 -20.80
CA ARG A 125 -5.46 -17.31 -21.95
C ARG A 125 -4.71 -18.60 -21.55
N ASN A 126 -5.18 -19.30 -20.52
CA ASN A 126 -4.59 -20.56 -20.04
C ASN A 126 -5.58 -21.72 -20.21
N ASN A 127 -5.10 -22.96 -20.07
CA ASN A 127 -5.96 -24.15 -20.05
C ASN A 127 -6.95 -24.07 -18.88
N CYS A 128 -8.21 -23.85 -19.22
CA CYS A 128 -9.30 -23.74 -18.27
C CYS A 128 -10.05 -25.06 -18.22
N PRO A 129 -10.34 -25.58 -17.01
CA PRO A 129 -11.26 -26.71 -16.87
C PRO A 129 -12.67 -26.41 -17.39
N ALA A 130 -13.01 -25.12 -17.58
CA ALA A 130 -14.29 -24.63 -18.09
C ALA A 130 -14.11 -23.85 -19.41
N ASN A 131 -15.22 -23.40 -20.00
CA ASN A 131 -15.26 -22.64 -21.24
C ASN A 131 -14.38 -21.37 -21.22
N LYS A 132 -14.29 -20.64 -20.10
CA LYS A 132 -13.41 -19.48 -19.94
C LYS A 132 -12.78 -19.40 -18.56
N CYS A 133 -11.53 -18.91 -18.50
CA CYS A 133 -10.96 -18.39 -17.25
C CYS A 133 -10.89 -16.88 -17.31
N MET A 134 -11.18 -16.29 -16.16
CA MET A 134 -10.98 -14.89 -15.90
C MET A 134 -9.98 -14.72 -14.76
N GLN A 135 -9.39 -13.54 -14.68
CA GLN A 135 -8.63 -13.09 -13.52
C GLN A 135 -9.10 -11.68 -13.17
N VAL A 136 -9.06 -11.35 -11.88
CA VAL A 136 -9.51 -10.05 -11.37
C VAL A 136 -8.33 -9.37 -10.70
N GLY A 137 -8.14 -8.08 -10.96
CA GLY A 137 -6.96 -7.36 -10.50
C GLY A 137 -6.93 -5.92 -10.99
N PHE A 138 -5.74 -5.33 -10.96
CA PHE A 138 -5.50 -3.95 -11.36
C PHE A 138 -4.64 -3.87 -12.61
N HIS A 139 -5.04 -3.03 -13.57
CA HIS A 139 -4.19 -2.64 -14.68
C HIS A 139 -3.17 -1.60 -14.20
N MET A 140 -1.95 -2.03 -13.91
CA MET A 140 -0.88 -1.12 -13.48
C MET A 140 -0.39 -0.28 -14.67
N ASN A 141 -0.31 -0.90 -15.84
CA ASN A 141 -0.03 -0.31 -17.14
C ASN A 141 -0.48 -1.30 -18.24
N VAL A 142 -0.13 -1.02 -19.50
CA VAL A 142 -0.51 -1.85 -20.66
C VAL A 142 0.05 -3.28 -20.60
N PHE A 143 1.21 -3.48 -19.94
CA PHE A 143 1.92 -4.76 -19.88
C PHE A 143 1.77 -5.47 -18.53
N THR A 144 1.47 -4.74 -17.47
CA THR A 144 1.47 -5.25 -16.09
C THR A 144 0.06 -5.26 -15.52
N PHE A 145 -0.38 -6.45 -15.13
CA PHE A 145 -1.63 -6.66 -14.43
C PHE A 145 -1.35 -7.30 -13.08
N LEU A 146 -1.78 -6.63 -12.02
CA LEU A 146 -1.61 -7.09 -10.66
C LEU A 146 -2.85 -7.88 -10.24
N SER A 147 -2.72 -9.21 -10.23
CA SER A 147 -3.81 -10.12 -9.89
C SER A 147 -4.15 -10.10 -8.40
N VAL A 148 -5.45 -10.07 -8.10
CA VAL A 148 -6.02 -10.31 -6.76
C VAL A 148 -6.71 -11.68 -6.71
N ILE A 149 -7.42 -12.04 -7.78
CA ILE A 149 -7.96 -13.38 -8.02
C ILE A 149 -7.30 -13.94 -9.26
N ASP A 150 -6.47 -14.97 -9.08
CA ASP A 150 -5.58 -15.49 -10.12
C ASP A 150 -6.34 -16.22 -11.22
N THR A 151 -7.38 -16.95 -10.86
CA THR A 151 -8.18 -17.72 -11.79
C THR A 151 -9.61 -17.85 -11.28
N ILE A 152 -10.57 -17.50 -12.11
CA ILE A 152 -11.98 -17.85 -11.97
C ILE A 152 -12.34 -18.67 -13.20
N ALA A 153 -12.74 -19.92 -13.05
CA ALA A 153 -13.36 -20.67 -14.12
C ALA A 153 -14.83 -20.29 -14.20
N TYR A 154 -15.25 -19.83 -15.38
CA TYR A 154 -16.57 -19.30 -15.62
C TYR A 154 -17.24 -20.11 -16.72
N ASP A 155 -18.45 -20.59 -16.43
CA ASP A 155 -19.33 -21.17 -17.42
C ASP A 155 -20.05 -20.06 -18.18
N THR A 156 -19.71 -19.89 -19.44
CA THR A 156 -20.32 -18.87 -20.29
C THR A 156 -21.75 -19.18 -20.71
N GLU A 157 -22.16 -20.45 -20.70
CA GLU A 157 -23.50 -20.87 -21.10
C GLU A 157 -24.49 -20.58 -19.96
N ASN A 158 -24.18 -21.09 -18.77
CA ASN A 158 -25.00 -20.91 -17.58
C ASN A 158 -24.76 -19.57 -16.86
N ARG A 159 -23.76 -18.80 -17.31
CA ARG A 159 -23.36 -17.49 -16.76
C ARG A 159 -22.96 -17.53 -15.28
N VAL A 160 -22.36 -18.62 -14.82
CA VAL A 160 -21.99 -18.83 -13.41
C VAL A 160 -20.49 -19.11 -13.23
N PRO A 161 -19.86 -18.64 -12.14
CA PRO A 161 -18.53 -19.10 -11.76
C PRO A 161 -18.60 -20.54 -11.25
N ILE A 162 -17.75 -21.42 -11.76
CA ILE A 162 -17.65 -22.82 -11.34
C ILE A 162 -16.69 -22.95 -10.15
N TRP A 163 -15.51 -22.35 -10.26
CA TRP A 163 -14.50 -22.36 -9.20
C TRP A 163 -13.60 -21.13 -9.30
N ALA A 164 -12.98 -20.74 -8.18
CA ALA A 164 -11.98 -19.68 -8.14
C ALA A 164 -10.79 -20.08 -7.28
N HIS A 165 -9.59 -19.69 -7.71
CA HIS A 165 -8.38 -19.77 -6.91
C HIS A 165 -7.97 -18.36 -6.50
N VAL A 166 -7.89 -18.14 -5.20
CA VAL A 166 -7.63 -16.85 -4.58
C VAL A 166 -6.56 -17.01 -3.51
N LYS A 167 -5.61 -16.08 -3.47
CA LYS A 167 -4.71 -15.96 -2.31
C LYS A 167 -5.39 -15.19 -1.20
N VAL A 168 -5.78 -15.89 -0.13
CA VAL A 168 -6.26 -15.23 1.09
C VAL A 168 -5.07 -14.89 1.98
N VAL A 169 -4.70 -13.62 1.97
CA VAL A 169 -3.77 -13.05 2.95
C VAL A 169 -4.51 -12.70 4.24
N ALA A 170 -3.83 -12.86 5.38
CA ALA A 170 -4.33 -12.48 6.70
C ALA A 170 -4.87 -11.04 6.62
N CYS A 171 -6.19 -10.92 6.71
CA CYS A 171 -6.88 -9.66 6.50
C CYS A 171 -6.51 -8.69 7.61
N ILE A 172 -5.88 -7.61 7.19
CA ILE A 172 -6.32 -6.27 7.58
C ILE A 172 -7.84 -6.24 7.43
N GLU A 173 -8.57 -6.00 8.52
CA GLU A 173 -10.03 -5.87 8.52
C GLU A 173 -10.52 -4.98 7.37
N GLY A 174 -11.30 -5.57 6.45
CA GLY A 174 -12.21 -4.90 5.52
C GLY A 174 -11.66 -4.06 4.36
N ARG A 175 -10.64 -3.20 4.55
CA ARG A 175 -10.52 -1.99 3.70
C ARG A 175 -9.69 -2.13 2.42
N GLN A 176 -8.75 -3.06 2.33
CA GLN A 176 -8.10 -3.40 1.04
C GLN A 176 -8.94 -4.33 0.16
N ARG A 177 -10.00 -4.94 0.71
CA ARG A 177 -10.92 -5.86 0.00
C ARG A 177 -12.29 -5.25 -0.34
N SER A 178 -12.67 -4.13 0.27
CA SER A 178 -13.98 -3.50 0.04
C SER A 178 -14.06 -2.69 -1.26
N ILE A 179 -13.57 -3.26 -2.36
CA ILE A 179 -14.12 -3.02 -3.69
C ILE A 179 -14.16 -4.39 -4.36
N ILE A 180 -14.78 -5.39 -3.73
CA ILE A 180 -15.41 -6.44 -4.51
C ILE A 180 -16.62 -5.74 -5.11
N PRO A 181 -16.62 -5.34 -6.41
CA PRO A 181 -17.89 -5.02 -7.02
C PRO A 181 -18.73 -6.27 -6.81
N SER A 182 -19.91 -6.11 -6.23
CA SER A 182 -20.93 -7.14 -6.23
C SER A 182 -20.84 -7.87 -7.58
N LEU A 183 -20.49 -9.16 -7.58
CA LEU A 183 -20.36 -9.98 -8.78
C LEU A 183 -21.65 -9.96 -9.64
N THR A 184 -22.72 -9.36 -9.12
CA THR A 184 -23.97 -8.99 -9.76
C THR A 184 -23.91 -7.86 -10.80
N ARG A 185 -22.83 -7.05 -10.91
CA ARG A 185 -22.80 -5.90 -11.84
C ARG A 185 -22.00 -6.10 -13.14
N PHE A 186 -21.40 -7.28 -13.33
CA PHE A 186 -20.70 -7.66 -14.56
C PHE A 186 -21.38 -8.82 -15.32
N LEU A 187 -22.63 -9.14 -14.97
CA LEU A 187 -23.48 -10.10 -15.66
C LEU A 187 -24.47 -9.40 -16.58
#